data_AF-A0A0G0DHM1-F1
#
_entry.id   AF-A0A0G0DHM1-F1
#
_cell.length_a   1.000
_cell.length_b   1.000
_cell.length_c   1.000
_cell.angle_alpha   90.00
_cell.angle_beta   90.00
_cell.angle_gamma   90.00
#
_symmetry.space_group_name_H-M   'P 1'
#
loop_
_entity.id
_entity.type
_entity.pdbx_description
1 polymer ?
#
loop_
_entity_poly.entity_id
_entity_poly.type
_entity_poly.pdbx_seq_one_letter_code
_entity_poly.pdbx_strand_id
1 'polypeptide(L)'
;MPKLIRILSITVLLLGINLVYFTPQNVYAFQDPTFTVTSGTATPGAAEDITLGFEEPVGSEFGVTKVFRIPAGWDVAGGDMFIDNTVLGTGSFTGVIGGGLSTFPMTILNDSDLQGHKAHWKFSIAGGAVVLDSFVDGDINGGYSFSVTAPVAPIISTPTSSTFTLNGSVDGTTFMTNPTVAGDYVWEADFITSGGATITKQATISVPGTLTPTGNDVAVDLPNSVSVIFNSVTTAGVTTLTTTPTAPPAGTGQFQLSGGLYFDFNSSAEFSCPCTVTLPYDPIETPNPRIYHMEDSVWLDVTTSVNTLNNTVTGVVSSFSFFAAGEPSFGLEFIAPVSALLEKSNPMQVENESTLPVNFVINDASDNFISRNDVSVQVVNNSTNVLVSQISAQPLKKHYKANLNLKDLNLANGTYKLRVKVGNTTYTPVVLFQPI
;
A
#
# COMPACT_ATOMS: atom_id res chain seq x y z
N MET A 1 63.13 -34.64 -85.58
CA MET A 1 63.57 -35.67 -84.62
C MET A 1 64.83 -35.16 -83.92
N PRO A 2 65.08 -35.36 -82.61
CA PRO A 2 64.23 -35.38 -81.40
C PRO A 2 64.60 -34.21 -80.42
N LYS A 3 63.65 -33.56 -79.73
CA LYS A 3 63.25 -33.75 -78.30
C LYS A 3 64.39 -33.95 -77.28
N LEU A 4 64.55 -32.98 -76.36
CA LEU A 4 64.90 -33.15 -74.93
C LEU A 4 64.48 -31.85 -74.18
N ILE A 5 63.21 -31.73 -73.76
CA ILE A 5 62.72 -31.91 -72.37
C ILE A 5 63.57 -31.13 -71.35
N ARG A 6 63.14 -29.89 -71.06
CA ARG A 6 63.50 -29.15 -69.84
C ARG A 6 62.63 -29.68 -68.70
N ILE A 7 63.26 -30.29 -67.70
CA ILE A 7 62.63 -30.64 -66.43
C ILE A 7 62.51 -29.35 -65.61
N LEU A 8 61.26 -28.90 -65.43
CA LEU A 8 60.88 -27.84 -64.53
C LEU A 8 60.77 -28.46 -63.12
N SER A 9 61.71 -28.13 -62.23
CA SER A 9 61.62 -28.49 -60.81
C SER A 9 60.48 -27.68 -60.18
N ILE A 10 59.34 -28.34 -59.96
CA ILE A 10 58.23 -27.83 -59.16
C ILE A 10 58.62 -28.03 -57.69
N THR A 11 58.96 -26.93 -57.03
CA THR A 11 59.02 -26.86 -55.57
C THR A 11 57.60 -26.96 -55.03
N VAL A 12 57.23 -28.13 -54.50
CA VAL A 12 55.98 -28.33 -53.76
C VAL A 12 56.12 -27.62 -52.42
N LEU A 13 55.55 -26.43 -52.32
CA LEU A 13 55.34 -25.72 -51.06
C LEU A 13 54.19 -26.44 -50.33
N LEU A 14 54.50 -27.29 -49.34
CA LEU A 14 53.50 -27.77 -48.40
C LEU A 14 53.00 -26.58 -47.58
N LEU A 15 51.86 -26.00 -47.98
CA LEU A 15 51.03 -25.25 -47.05
C LEU A 15 50.52 -26.24 -46.01
N GLY A 16 51.02 -26.13 -44.78
CA GLY A 16 50.38 -26.71 -43.62
C GLY A 16 48.98 -26.10 -43.50
N ILE A 17 47.98 -26.84 -43.98
CA ILE A 17 46.59 -26.60 -43.63
C ILE A 17 46.52 -26.78 -42.11
N ASN A 18 46.42 -25.67 -41.37
CA ASN A 18 45.84 -25.74 -40.04
C ASN A 18 44.42 -26.24 -40.25
N LEU A 19 44.20 -27.55 -40.06
CA LEU A 19 42.87 -28.06 -39.78
C LEU A 19 42.43 -27.33 -38.50
N VAL A 20 41.67 -26.25 -38.69
CA VAL A 20 40.78 -25.76 -37.64
C VAL A 20 39.86 -26.94 -37.37
N TYR A 21 40.13 -27.68 -36.29
CA TYR A 21 39.18 -28.61 -35.75
C TYR A 21 37.95 -27.78 -35.40
N PHE A 22 36.94 -27.81 -36.26
CA PHE A 22 35.58 -27.53 -35.85
C PHE A 22 35.24 -28.63 -34.85
N THR A 23 35.52 -28.39 -33.58
CA THR A 23 34.87 -29.13 -32.51
C THR A 23 33.37 -29.02 -32.79
N PRO A 24 32.62 -30.13 -32.81
CA PRO A 24 31.17 -30.05 -32.94
C PRO A 24 30.69 -29.05 -31.89
N GLN A 25 29.99 -28.01 -32.34
CA GLN A 25 29.28 -27.10 -31.43
C GLN A 25 28.42 -28.01 -30.55
N ASN A 26 28.71 -28.07 -29.26
CA ASN A 26 27.83 -28.75 -28.32
C ASN A 26 26.49 -28.01 -28.42
N VAL A 27 25.52 -28.63 -29.08
CA VAL A 27 24.15 -28.12 -29.11
C VAL A 27 23.61 -28.37 -27.71
N TYR A 28 23.77 -27.39 -26.83
CA TYR A 28 23.12 -27.40 -25.52
C TYR A 28 21.62 -27.26 -25.74
N ALA A 29 20.82 -28.05 -25.04
CA ALA A 29 19.38 -27.83 -25.02
C ALA A 29 19.11 -26.50 -24.30
N PHE A 30 18.19 -25.69 -24.81
CA PHE A 30 17.74 -24.51 -24.10
C PHE A 30 16.86 -24.97 -22.92
N GLN A 31 17.42 -24.89 -21.72
CA GLN A 31 16.76 -25.33 -20.50
C GLN A 31 15.95 -24.19 -19.87
N ASP A 32 15.07 -24.56 -18.94
CA ASP A 32 14.05 -23.67 -18.39
C ASP A 32 14.66 -22.60 -17.45
N PRO A 33 14.65 -21.30 -17.81
CA PRO A 33 15.15 -20.23 -16.96
C PRO A 33 14.16 -19.87 -15.84
N THR A 34 14.63 -19.12 -14.85
CA THR A 34 13.77 -18.50 -13.83
C THR A 34 13.62 -17.00 -14.09
N PHE A 35 12.49 -16.44 -13.65
CA PHE A 35 12.25 -15.01 -13.67
C PHE A 35 11.51 -14.62 -12.40
N THR A 36 11.95 -13.55 -11.75
CA THR A 36 11.35 -13.00 -10.55
C THR A 36 11.21 -11.49 -10.70
N VAL A 37 10.14 -10.95 -10.11
CA VAL A 37 9.93 -9.51 -9.98
C VAL A 37 9.42 -9.26 -8.57
N THR A 38 9.98 -8.27 -7.88
CA THR A 38 9.56 -7.86 -6.54
C THR A 38 9.44 -6.34 -6.43
N SER A 39 8.47 -5.90 -5.62
CA SER A 39 8.26 -4.49 -5.21
C SER A 39 8.41 -4.40 -3.70
N GLY A 40 8.82 -3.24 -3.17
CA GLY A 40 8.96 -3.03 -1.73
C GLY A 40 7.66 -3.20 -0.96
N THR A 41 6.64 -2.41 -1.30
CA THR A 41 5.33 -2.39 -0.62
C THR A 41 4.14 -2.50 -1.57
N ALA A 42 4.37 -2.45 -2.89
CA ALA A 42 3.38 -2.53 -3.96
C ALA A 42 2.21 -1.54 -3.79
N THR A 43 2.45 -0.40 -3.13
CA THR A 43 1.38 0.56 -2.79
C THR A 43 0.81 1.18 -4.07
N PRO A 44 -0.52 1.21 -4.27
CA PRO A 44 -1.11 1.79 -5.47
C PRO A 44 -0.65 3.22 -5.72
N GLY A 45 -0.19 3.51 -6.94
CA GLY A 45 0.27 4.86 -7.35
C GLY A 45 1.55 5.36 -6.67
N ALA A 46 2.19 4.57 -5.82
CA ALA A 46 3.44 4.96 -5.19
C ALA A 46 4.63 4.81 -6.15
N ALA A 47 5.62 5.69 -5.98
CA ALA A 47 6.91 5.55 -6.60
C ALA A 47 7.76 4.56 -5.79
N GLU A 48 7.93 3.34 -6.29
CA GLU A 48 8.65 2.27 -5.59
C GLU A 48 9.69 1.59 -6.47
N ASP A 49 10.75 1.10 -5.82
CA ASP A 49 11.80 0.33 -6.48
C ASP A 49 11.26 -1.03 -6.93
N ILE A 50 11.58 -1.42 -8.16
CA ILE A 50 11.23 -2.72 -8.75
C ILE A 50 12.49 -3.50 -9.04
N THR A 51 12.59 -4.68 -8.43
CA THR A 51 13.73 -5.58 -8.62
C THR A 51 13.35 -6.73 -9.53
N LEU A 52 14.08 -6.89 -10.62
CA LEU A 52 13.97 -8.00 -11.56
C LEU A 52 15.14 -8.96 -11.33
N GLY A 53 14.86 -10.26 -11.36
CA GLY A 53 15.86 -11.31 -11.25
C GLY A 53 15.63 -12.40 -12.28
N PHE A 54 16.71 -13.02 -12.75
CA PHE A 54 16.63 -14.22 -13.59
C PHE A 54 17.84 -15.12 -13.42
N GLU A 55 17.65 -16.41 -13.68
CA GLU A 55 18.72 -17.42 -13.71
C GLU A 55 18.56 -18.34 -14.92
N GLU A 56 19.67 -18.68 -15.57
CA GLU A 56 19.75 -19.68 -16.63
C GLU A 56 20.64 -20.83 -16.13
N PRO A 57 20.14 -22.07 -16.10
CA PRO A 57 20.82 -23.18 -15.44
C PRO A 57 22.04 -23.69 -16.23
N VAL A 58 22.95 -24.37 -15.53
CA VAL A 58 24.16 -24.96 -16.12
C VAL A 58 23.82 -25.89 -17.30
N GLY A 59 24.57 -25.77 -18.39
CA GLY A 59 24.39 -26.61 -19.57
C GLY A 59 23.18 -26.22 -20.43
N SER A 60 22.57 -25.06 -20.19
CA SER A 60 21.61 -24.44 -21.09
C SER A 60 22.32 -23.64 -22.19
N GLU A 61 21.72 -23.57 -23.39
CA GLU A 61 22.05 -22.49 -24.33
C GLU A 61 21.76 -21.14 -23.66
N PHE A 62 22.64 -20.16 -23.85
CA PHE A 62 22.47 -18.82 -23.28
C PHE A 62 21.48 -18.00 -24.13
N GLY A 63 20.48 -17.41 -23.48
CA GLY A 63 19.55 -16.47 -24.09
C GLY A 63 20.27 -15.16 -24.40
N VAL A 64 20.83 -14.99 -25.59
CA VAL A 64 21.58 -13.77 -25.96
C VAL A 64 20.75 -12.50 -25.87
N THR A 65 19.43 -12.58 -26.11
CA THR A 65 18.51 -11.45 -25.98
C THR A 65 17.49 -11.75 -24.90
N LYS A 66 17.27 -10.78 -24.02
CA LYS A 66 16.16 -10.78 -23.05
C LYS A 66 15.19 -9.67 -23.40
N VAL A 67 13.91 -9.97 -23.50
CA VAL A 67 12.85 -8.96 -23.69
C VAL A 67 11.96 -8.97 -22.47
N PHE A 68 11.88 -7.84 -21.77
CA PHE A 68 11.05 -7.68 -20.59
C PHE A 68 9.79 -6.91 -20.95
N ARG A 69 8.64 -7.35 -20.42
CA ARG A 69 7.35 -6.68 -20.57
C ARG A 69 6.81 -6.27 -19.22
N ILE A 70 6.57 -4.97 -19.09
CA ILE A 70 5.94 -4.31 -17.95
C ILE A 70 4.43 -4.24 -18.26
N PRO A 71 3.55 -4.79 -17.42
CA PRO A 71 2.12 -4.79 -17.70
C PRO A 71 1.53 -3.38 -17.64
N ALA A 72 0.36 -3.21 -18.27
CA ALA A 72 -0.42 -1.98 -18.21
C ALA A 72 -0.71 -1.55 -16.76
N GLY A 73 -0.86 -0.25 -16.53
CA GLY A 73 -1.08 0.38 -15.23
C GLY A 73 0.19 0.88 -14.56
N TRP A 74 1.34 0.23 -14.80
CA TRP A 74 2.62 0.78 -14.40
C TRP A 74 2.94 2.02 -15.23
N ASP A 75 3.48 3.06 -14.61
CA ASP A 75 4.02 4.21 -15.34
C ASP A 75 5.54 4.26 -15.25
N VAL A 76 6.17 4.50 -16.38
CA VAL A 76 7.63 4.63 -16.51
C VAL A 76 7.87 6.04 -17.04
N ALA A 77 8.70 6.83 -16.39
CA ALA A 77 9.00 8.17 -16.86
C ALA A 77 9.76 8.13 -18.22
N GLY A 78 9.54 9.15 -19.04
CA GLY A 78 10.28 9.33 -20.28
C GLY A 78 11.76 9.60 -20.02
N GLY A 79 12.63 9.19 -20.94
CA GLY A 79 14.08 9.43 -20.82
C GLY A 79 14.44 10.92 -20.89
N ASP A 80 13.58 11.76 -21.45
CA ASP A 80 13.69 13.22 -21.49
C ASP A 80 13.54 13.89 -20.12
N MET A 81 12.99 13.17 -19.13
CA MET A 81 12.86 13.65 -17.74
C MET A 81 14.18 13.59 -16.97
N PHE A 82 15.18 12.89 -17.50
CA PHE A 82 16.48 12.69 -16.84
C PHE A 82 17.61 13.19 -17.73
N ILE A 83 18.70 13.64 -17.11
CA ILE A 83 19.90 14.03 -17.87
C ILE A 83 20.69 12.80 -18.30
N ASP A 84 21.60 12.98 -19.24
CA ASP A 84 22.47 11.92 -19.72
C ASP A 84 23.33 11.35 -18.57
N ASN A 85 23.43 10.02 -18.51
CA ASN A 85 24.10 9.24 -17.46
C ASN A 85 23.50 9.33 -16.04
N THR A 86 22.26 9.82 -15.89
CA THR A 86 21.53 9.65 -14.63
C THR A 86 21.39 8.16 -14.30
N VAL A 87 21.68 7.77 -13.05
CA VAL A 87 21.55 6.38 -12.59
C VAL A 87 20.09 6.07 -12.28
N LEU A 88 19.46 5.31 -13.18
CA LEU A 88 18.07 4.87 -13.08
C LEU A 88 17.92 3.59 -12.25
N GLY A 89 19.01 2.85 -12.09
CA GLY A 89 18.99 1.57 -11.38
C GLY A 89 20.37 0.95 -11.23
N THR A 90 20.46 -0.07 -10.38
CA THR A 90 21.70 -0.81 -10.13
C THR A 90 21.44 -2.30 -9.98
N GLY A 91 22.48 -3.11 -10.14
CA GLY A 91 22.34 -4.56 -10.03
C GLY A 91 23.65 -5.30 -10.17
N SER A 92 23.55 -6.58 -10.48
CA SER A 92 24.68 -7.43 -10.79
C SER A 92 24.36 -8.47 -11.86
N PHE A 93 25.40 -8.94 -12.53
CA PHE A 93 25.35 -10.06 -13.46
C PHE A 93 26.44 -11.06 -13.06
N THR A 94 26.07 -12.33 -12.97
CA THR A 94 26.97 -13.45 -12.74
C THR A 94 26.93 -14.40 -13.92
N GLY A 95 28.09 -14.83 -14.40
CA GLY A 95 28.20 -15.79 -15.49
C GLY A 95 29.56 -16.46 -15.54
N VAL A 96 29.67 -17.54 -16.31
CA VAL A 96 30.95 -18.22 -16.52
C VAL A 96 31.70 -17.54 -17.67
N ILE A 97 32.84 -16.92 -17.35
CA ILE A 97 33.71 -16.20 -18.28
C ILE A 97 35.12 -16.79 -18.21
N GLY A 98 35.66 -17.19 -19.36
CA GLY A 98 36.99 -17.81 -19.43
C GLY A 98 37.10 -19.12 -18.61
N GLY A 99 35.97 -19.82 -18.40
CA GLY A 99 35.89 -21.05 -17.61
C GLY A 99 35.70 -20.85 -16.10
N GLY A 100 35.63 -19.61 -15.61
CA GLY A 100 35.38 -19.31 -14.20
C GLY A 100 34.09 -18.51 -13.97
N LEU A 101 33.39 -18.78 -12.88
CA LEU A 101 32.22 -17.99 -12.48
C LEU A 101 32.69 -16.60 -12.00
N SER A 102 32.13 -15.54 -12.56
CA SER A 102 32.48 -14.15 -12.22
C SER A 102 31.20 -13.33 -12.03
N THR A 103 31.22 -12.41 -11.06
CA THR A 103 30.13 -11.47 -10.79
C THR A 103 30.59 -10.05 -11.09
N PHE A 104 29.76 -9.31 -11.81
CA PHE A 104 30.03 -7.95 -12.24
C PHE A 104 28.93 -7.02 -11.74
N PRO A 105 29.27 -5.83 -11.22
CA PRO A 105 28.28 -4.80 -10.93
C PRO A 105 27.67 -4.30 -12.23
N MET A 106 26.40 -3.90 -12.15
CA MET A 106 25.64 -3.33 -13.23
C MET A 106 25.02 -2.01 -12.79
N THR A 107 25.00 -1.03 -13.70
CA THR A 107 24.34 0.26 -13.52
C THR A 107 23.49 0.52 -14.75
N ILE A 108 22.26 0.98 -14.52
CA ILE A 108 21.32 1.35 -15.58
C ILE A 108 21.34 2.87 -15.67
N LEU A 109 21.75 3.37 -16.83
CA LEU A 109 21.95 4.80 -17.07
C LEU A 109 20.92 5.30 -18.08
N ASN A 110 20.43 6.53 -17.89
CA ASN A 110 19.68 7.23 -18.91
C ASN A 110 20.59 7.69 -20.06
N ASP A 111 20.11 7.62 -21.29
CA ASP A 111 20.69 8.31 -22.45
C ASP A 111 19.66 9.31 -23.00
N SER A 112 20.10 10.55 -23.18
CA SER A 112 19.27 11.62 -23.74
C SER A 112 18.99 11.48 -25.24
N ASP A 113 19.75 10.66 -25.97
CA ASP A 113 19.46 10.31 -27.36
C ASP A 113 18.38 9.22 -27.43
N LEU A 114 17.12 9.65 -27.40
CA LEU A 114 15.96 8.74 -27.34
C LEU A 114 15.67 8.01 -28.65
N GLN A 115 16.17 8.50 -29.79
CA GLN A 115 15.94 7.92 -31.13
C GLN A 115 14.46 7.66 -31.50
N GLY A 116 13.54 8.41 -30.90
CA GLY A 116 12.09 8.26 -31.13
C GLY A 116 11.40 7.26 -30.20
N HIS A 117 12.13 6.62 -29.29
CA HIS A 117 11.61 5.77 -28.23
C HIS A 117 11.22 6.59 -26.99
N LYS A 118 10.48 5.98 -26.06
CA LYS A 118 10.08 6.66 -24.81
C LYS A 118 11.27 6.90 -23.88
N ALA A 119 12.16 5.92 -23.78
CA ALA A 119 13.41 6.05 -23.04
C ALA A 119 14.52 5.24 -23.72
N HIS A 120 15.76 5.66 -23.52
CA HIS A 120 16.95 4.92 -23.93
C HIS A 120 17.80 4.66 -22.69
N TRP A 121 17.97 3.39 -22.35
CA TRP A 121 18.71 2.93 -21.19
C TRP A 121 19.99 2.23 -21.61
N LYS A 122 21.07 2.51 -20.88
CA LYS A 122 22.37 1.86 -21.02
C LYS A 122 22.65 0.98 -19.81
N PHE A 123 22.77 -0.33 -20.04
CA PHE A 123 23.20 -1.29 -19.04
C PHE A 123 24.73 -1.34 -19.03
N SER A 124 25.34 -0.57 -18.14
CA SER A 124 26.78 -0.49 -17.92
C SER A 124 27.23 -1.60 -16.96
N ILE A 125 28.00 -2.56 -17.46
CA ILE A 125 28.47 -3.73 -16.72
C ILE A 125 29.98 -3.64 -16.53
N ALA A 126 30.47 -4.08 -15.37
CA ALA A 126 31.90 -4.10 -15.04
C ALA A 126 32.55 -2.71 -15.16
N GLY A 127 31.85 -1.67 -14.71
CA GLY A 127 32.32 -0.28 -14.76
C GLY A 127 32.37 0.32 -16.17
N GLY A 128 31.48 -0.12 -17.06
CA GLY A 128 31.38 0.38 -18.44
C GLY A 128 32.25 -0.33 -19.45
N ALA A 129 32.92 -1.42 -19.07
CA ALA A 129 33.66 -2.26 -20.01
C ALA A 129 32.73 -2.92 -21.04
N VAL A 130 31.48 -3.18 -20.64
CA VAL A 130 30.39 -3.60 -21.53
C VAL A 130 29.22 -2.65 -21.31
N VAL A 131 28.72 -2.07 -22.39
CA VAL A 131 27.51 -1.24 -22.40
C VAL A 131 26.53 -1.87 -23.36
N LEU A 132 25.33 -2.17 -22.88
CA LEU A 132 24.24 -2.71 -23.68
C LEU A 132 23.14 -1.66 -23.81
N ASP A 133 22.80 -1.30 -25.04
CA ASP A 133 21.71 -0.39 -25.32
C ASP A 133 20.36 -1.09 -25.19
N SER A 134 19.39 -0.38 -24.63
CA SER A 134 18.03 -0.85 -24.42
C SER A 134 17.05 0.28 -24.62
N PHE A 135 16.11 0.11 -25.54
CA PHE A 135 15.06 1.09 -25.78
C PHE A 135 13.78 0.65 -25.10
N VAL A 136 13.08 1.61 -24.49
CA VAL A 136 11.79 1.41 -23.84
C VAL A 136 10.70 1.96 -24.75
N ASP A 137 9.72 1.12 -25.06
CA ASP A 137 8.55 1.46 -25.86
C ASP A 137 7.26 1.13 -25.12
N GLY A 138 6.16 1.78 -25.51
CA GLY A 138 4.83 1.56 -24.95
C GLY A 138 4.29 2.73 -24.14
N ASP A 139 3.20 2.48 -23.42
CA ASP A 139 2.50 3.48 -22.60
C ASP A 139 1.78 2.82 -21.41
N ILE A 140 1.26 3.64 -20.49
CA ILE A 140 0.58 3.16 -19.29
C ILE A 140 -0.65 2.27 -19.58
N ASN A 141 -1.30 2.40 -20.73
CA ASN A 141 -2.50 1.62 -21.06
C ASN A 141 -2.16 0.28 -21.73
N GLY A 142 -1.10 0.25 -22.53
CA GLY A 142 -0.62 -0.94 -23.23
C GLY A 142 0.46 -1.73 -22.48
N GLY A 143 1.07 -1.12 -21.45
CA GLY A 143 2.31 -1.60 -20.84
C GLY A 143 3.54 -1.13 -21.61
N TYR A 144 4.71 -1.48 -21.08
CA TYR A 144 6.01 -1.15 -21.66
C TYR A 144 6.80 -2.40 -22.02
N SER A 145 7.74 -2.26 -22.96
CA SER A 145 8.74 -3.30 -23.23
C SER A 145 10.13 -2.70 -23.38
N PHE A 146 11.14 -3.47 -22.99
CA PHE A 146 12.54 -3.16 -23.27
C PHE A 146 13.33 -4.44 -23.47
N SER A 147 14.42 -4.37 -24.21
CA SER A 147 15.25 -5.53 -24.51
C SER A 147 16.71 -5.29 -24.20
N VAL A 148 17.40 -6.31 -23.71
CA VAL A 148 18.86 -6.30 -23.48
C VAL A 148 19.48 -7.43 -24.28
N THR A 149 20.36 -7.09 -25.22
CA THR A 149 21.07 -8.05 -26.06
C THR A 149 22.54 -8.07 -25.70
N ALA A 150 23.02 -9.21 -25.21
CA ALA A 150 24.42 -9.43 -24.94
C ALA A 150 25.22 -9.48 -26.26
N PRO A 151 26.46 -8.97 -26.31
CA PRO A 151 27.31 -9.07 -27.49
C PRO A 151 27.55 -10.54 -27.84
N VAL A 152 27.27 -10.91 -29.10
CA VAL A 152 27.41 -12.28 -29.59
C VAL A 152 28.89 -12.60 -29.75
N ALA A 153 29.53 -13.12 -28.70
CA ALA A 153 30.89 -13.64 -28.70
C ALA A 153 31.03 -14.74 -27.62
N PRO A 154 31.88 -15.76 -27.80
CA PRO A 154 31.82 -17.06 -27.09
C PRO A 154 32.31 -17.02 -25.63
N ILE A 155 32.13 -15.91 -24.93
CA ILE A 155 32.78 -15.64 -23.65
C ILE A 155 31.89 -16.04 -22.46
N ILE A 156 30.57 -16.03 -22.64
CA ILE A 156 29.61 -16.29 -21.56
C ILE A 156 29.00 -17.68 -21.77
N SER A 157 29.11 -18.54 -20.76
CA SER A 157 28.36 -19.79 -20.69
C SER A 157 27.51 -19.84 -19.43
N THR A 158 26.45 -20.65 -19.48
CA THR A 158 25.60 -20.94 -18.33
C THR A 158 26.37 -21.80 -17.29
N PRO A 159 26.07 -21.69 -15.99
CA PRO A 159 24.96 -20.93 -15.40
C PRO A 159 25.20 -19.42 -15.43
N THR A 160 24.12 -18.66 -15.61
CA THR A 160 24.12 -17.20 -15.47
C THR A 160 23.00 -16.75 -14.57
N SER A 161 23.20 -15.68 -13.81
CA SER A 161 22.15 -15.03 -13.05
C SER A 161 22.30 -13.51 -13.12
N SER A 162 21.19 -12.80 -13.00
CA SER A 162 21.21 -11.35 -12.86
C SER A 162 20.13 -10.91 -11.89
N THR A 163 20.40 -9.81 -11.20
CA THR A 163 19.41 -9.11 -10.38
C THR A 163 19.66 -7.63 -10.53
N PHE A 164 18.63 -6.85 -10.82
CA PHE A 164 18.73 -5.41 -10.91
C PHE A 164 17.45 -4.72 -10.46
N THR A 165 17.64 -3.55 -9.89
CA THR A 165 16.59 -2.70 -9.34
C THR A 165 16.47 -1.46 -10.21
N LEU A 166 15.26 -1.20 -10.68
CA LEU A 166 14.83 0.09 -11.24
C LEU A 166 14.32 0.93 -10.09
N ASN A 167 14.83 2.15 -9.93
CA ASN A 167 14.48 3.01 -8.80
C ASN A 167 13.05 3.55 -8.95
N GLY A 168 12.30 3.70 -7.85
CA GLY A 168 11.00 4.35 -7.87
C GLY A 168 11.11 5.85 -8.16
N SER A 169 12.13 6.49 -7.57
CA SER A 169 12.46 7.90 -7.79
C SER A 169 13.96 8.09 -7.93
N VAL A 170 14.35 9.06 -8.76
CA VAL A 170 15.73 9.47 -9.01
C VAL A 170 15.82 10.98 -8.88
N ASP A 171 16.67 11.46 -7.97
CA ASP A 171 16.88 12.90 -7.69
C ASP A 171 15.57 13.70 -7.48
N GLY A 172 14.59 13.09 -6.81
CA GLY A 172 13.28 13.70 -6.53
C GLY A 172 12.29 13.68 -7.71
N THR A 173 12.70 13.13 -8.85
CA THR A 173 11.82 12.87 -10.00
C THR A 173 11.31 11.44 -9.92
N THR A 174 10.01 11.22 -10.13
CA THR A 174 9.44 9.87 -10.19
C THR A 174 9.92 9.18 -11.46
N PHE A 175 10.51 7.98 -11.33
CA PHE A 175 10.96 7.18 -12.46
C PHE A 175 9.98 6.04 -12.75
N MET A 176 9.53 5.32 -11.72
CA MET A 176 8.59 4.20 -11.84
C MET A 176 7.45 4.41 -10.86
N THR A 177 6.21 4.27 -11.35
CA THR A 177 4.98 4.39 -10.52
C THR A 177 4.20 3.10 -10.58
N ASN A 178 3.82 2.58 -9.41
CA ASN A 178 2.93 1.43 -9.30
C ASN A 178 1.55 1.73 -9.92
N PRO A 179 0.82 0.71 -10.39
CA PRO A 179 -0.56 0.86 -10.83
C PRO A 179 -1.42 1.55 -9.79
N THR A 180 -2.30 2.44 -10.24
CA THR A 180 -3.27 3.10 -9.36
C THR A 180 -4.46 2.20 -9.03
N VAL A 181 -4.58 1.05 -9.69
CA VAL A 181 -5.64 0.05 -9.50
C VAL A 181 -5.05 -1.16 -8.79
N ALA A 182 -5.80 -1.71 -7.85
CA ALA A 182 -5.41 -2.95 -7.17
C ALA A 182 -5.60 -4.16 -8.09
N GLY A 183 -4.73 -5.15 -7.97
CA GLY A 183 -4.80 -6.36 -8.78
C GLY A 183 -3.46 -7.08 -8.92
N ASP A 184 -3.50 -8.18 -9.65
CA ASP A 184 -2.34 -8.98 -10.00
C ASP A 184 -1.80 -8.53 -11.37
N TYR A 185 -0.56 -8.05 -11.37
CA TYR A 185 0.13 -7.53 -12.55
C TYR A 185 1.20 -8.52 -12.99
N VAL A 186 0.98 -9.14 -14.16
CA VAL A 186 1.86 -10.17 -14.72
C VAL A 186 2.94 -9.52 -15.57
N TRP A 187 4.17 -9.60 -15.09
CA TRP A 187 5.39 -9.25 -15.81
C TRP A 187 5.87 -10.44 -16.62
N GLU A 188 6.44 -10.17 -17.78
CA GLU A 188 6.98 -11.24 -18.64
C GLU A 188 8.45 -10.99 -19.00
N ALA A 189 9.19 -12.08 -19.19
CA ALA A 189 10.53 -12.07 -19.74
C ALA A 189 10.66 -13.17 -20.80
N ASP A 190 11.02 -12.79 -22.03
CA ASP A 190 11.42 -13.72 -23.08
C ASP A 190 12.94 -13.87 -23.06
N PHE A 191 13.41 -15.12 -22.99
CA PHE A 191 14.80 -15.48 -23.14
C PHE A 191 14.98 -16.06 -24.54
N ILE A 192 15.75 -15.37 -25.38
CA ILE A 192 15.90 -15.69 -26.81
C ILE A 192 17.35 -16.09 -27.09
N THR A 193 17.56 -17.31 -27.54
CA THR A 193 18.90 -17.82 -27.87
C THR A 193 19.41 -17.29 -29.21
N SER A 194 20.69 -17.52 -29.51
CA SER A 194 21.31 -17.13 -30.77
C SER A 194 20.67 -17.82 -31.99
N GLY A 195 20.14 -19.02 -31.79
CA GLY A 195 19.37 -19.76 -32.79
C GLY A 195 17.90 -19.34 -32.92
N GLY A 196 17.45 -18.36 -32.12
CA GLY A 196 16.07 -17.87 -32.11
C GLY A 196 15.08 -18.72 -31.31
N ALA A 197 15.56 -19.67 -30.50
CA ALA A 197 14.69 -20.39 -29.58
C ALA A 197 14.27 -19.44 -28.45
N THR A 198 12.98 -19.46 -28.08
CA THR A 198 12.41 -18.55 -27.08
C THR A 198 11.75 -19.34 -25.96
N ILE A 199 12.03 -18.96 -24.72
CA ILE A 199 11.27 -19.37 -23.53
C ILE A 199 10.74 -18.12 -22.85
N THR A 200 9.43 -18.09 -22.60
CA THR A 200 8.76 -17.00 -21.87
C THR A 200 8.57 -17.39 -20.42
N LYS A 201 8.86 -16.46 -19.51
CA LYS A 201 8.59 -16.59 -18.08
C LYS A 201 7.74 -15.44 -17.59
N GLN A 202 6.98 -15.72 -16.54
CA GLN A 202 6.08 -14.77 -15.92
C GLN A 202 6.37 -14.66 -14.42
N ALA A 203 6.19 -13.45 -13.89
CA ALA A 203 6.21 -13.16 -12.47
C ALA A 203 5.07 -12.17 -12.16
N THR A 204 4.46 -12.30 -10.99
CA THR A 204 3.30 -11.48 -10.62
C THR A 204 3.65 -10.56 -9.46
N ILE A 205 3.32 -9.27 -9.58
CA ILE A 205 3.23 -8.34 -8.45
C ILE A 205 1.75 -8.13 -8.13
N SER A 206 1.37 -8.35 -6.87
CA SER A 206 0.03 -8.05 -6.37
C SER A 206 0.03 -6.66 -5.73
N VAL A 207 -0.73 -5.73 -6.31
CA VAL A 207 -0.98 -4.39 -5.77
C VAL A 207 -2.23 -4.46 -4.89
N PRO A 208 -2.14 -4.23 -3.57
CA PRO A 208 -3.27 -4.39 -2.65
C PRO A 208 -4.27 -3.23 -2.74
N GLY A 209 -5.53 -3.54 -2.42
CA GLY A 209 -6.60 -2.56 -2.29
C GLY A 209 -7.86 -2.92 -3.05
N THR A 210 -8.83 -2.00 -3.01
CA THR A 210 -10.09 -2.13 -3.74
C THR A 210 -10.36 -0.85 -4.51
N LEU A 211 -10.73 -0.99 -5.78
CA LEU A 211 -11.05 0.14 -6.65
C LEU A 211 -12.17 0.98 -6.03
N THR A 212 -11.95 2.29 -5.97
CA THR A 212 -12.92 3.29 -5.51
C THR A 212 -13.29 4.16 -6.71
N PRO A 213 -14.35 3.80 -7.45
CA PRO A 213 -14.75 4.53 -8.66
C PRO A 213 -15.33 5.91 -8.31
N THR A 214 -15.36 6.81 -9.29
CA THR A 214 -16.09 8.09 -9.17
C THR A 214 -17.60 7.85 -9.05
N GLY A 215 -18.29 8.65 -8.25
CA GLY A 215 -19.74 8.57 -8.09
C GLY A 215 -20.23 9.12 -6.76
N ASN A 216 -21.53 8.98 -6.51
CA ASN A 216 -22.14 9.22 -5.21
C ASN A 216 -22.49 7.88 -4.56
N ASP A 217 -22.51 7.83 -3.22
CA ASP A 217 -22.82 6.64 -2.44
C ASP A 217 -21.97 5.41 -2.86
N VAL A 218 -20.68 5.64 -3.11
CA VAL A 218 -19.75 4.61 -3.60
C VAL A 218 -19.43 3.65 -2.46
N ALA A 219 -19.89 2.40 -2.59
CA ALA A 219 -19.57 1.33 -1.66
C ALA A 219 -18.28 0.61 -2.07
N VAL A 220 -17.38 0.42 -1.10
CA VAL A 220 -16.12 -0.30 -1.27
C VAL A 220 -16.02 -1.36 -0.18
N ASP A 221 -16.00 -2.62 -0.61
CA ASP A 221 -15.80 -3.77 0.26
C ASP A 221 -14.30 -4.09 0.35
N LEU A 222 -13.79 -4.14 1.58
CA LEU A 222 -12.40 -4.39 1.90
C LEU A 222 -12.25 -5.79 2.52
N PRO A 223 -11.01 -6.32 2.62
CA PRO A 223 -10.77 -7.61 3.26
C PRO A 223 -11.33 -7.66 4.70
N ASN A 224 -11.57 -8.88 5.19
CA ASN A 224 -12.06 -9.15 6.56
C ASN A 224 -13.46 -8.57 6.87
N SER A 225 -14.35 -8.53 5.88
CA SER A 225 -15.74 -8.03 6.05
C SER A 225 -15.81 -6.58 6.54
N VAL A 226 -14.80 -5.79 6.20
CA VAL A 226 -14.78 -4.34 6.41
C VAL A 226 -15.35 -3.67 5.17
N SER A 227 -16.13 -2.61 5.34
CA SER A 227 -16.60 -1.83 4.21
C SER A 227 -16.66 -0.34 4.52
N VAL A 228 -16.60 0.46 3.45
CA VAL A 228 -16.79 1.90 3.51
C VAL A 228 -17.75 2.36 2.41
N ILE A 229 -18.65 3.28 2.75
CA ILE A 229 -19.49 3.98 1.78
C ILE A 229 -19.07 5.45 1.78
N PHE A 230 -18.59 5.92 0.63
CA PHE A 230 -18.25 7.32 0.39
C PHE A 230 -19.50 8.08 -0.05
N ASN A 231 -19.75 9.25 0.54
CA ASN A 231 -20.84 10.12 0.08
C ASN A 231 -20.62 10.58 -1.37
N SER A 232 -19.41 11.04 -1.72
CA SER A 232 -19.05 11.26 -3.13
C SER A 232 -17.56 11.11 -3.39
N VAL A 233 -17.21 10.65 -4.59
CA VAL A 233 -15.85 10.46 -5.12
C VAL A 233 -15.73 11.22 -6.44
N THR A 234 -14.88 12.25 -6.49
CA THR A 234 -14.66 13.10 -7.66
C THR A 234 -13.57 12.57 -8.59
N THR A 235 -12.56 11.91 -8.04
CA THR A 235 -11.47 11.28 -8.78
C THR A 235 -11.31 9.84 -8.32
N ALA A 236 -11.37 8.90 -9.26
CA ALA A 236 -11.22 7.48 -8.95
C ALA A 236 -9.84 7.19 -8.37
N GLY A 237 -9.77 6.18 -7.51
CA GLY A 237 -8.51 5.71 -6.93
C GLY A 237 -8.69 4.33 -6.32
N VAL A 238 -7.85 4.00 -5.34
CA VAL A 238 -7.92 2.75 -4.60
C VAL A 238 -7.98 3.05 -3.12
N THR A 239 -8.87 2.34 -2.43
CA THR A 239 -8.94 2.34 -0.97
C THR A 239 -8.25 1.08 -0.47
N THR A 240 -7.36 1.24 0.49
CA THR A 240 -6.62 0.16 1.15
C THR A 240 -6.98 0.11 2.63
N LEU A 241 -6.81 -1.08 3.20
CA LEU A 241 -7.00 -1.35 4.61
C LEU A 241 -5.75 -2.03 5.15
N THR A 242 -5.11 -1.40 6.13
CA THR A 242 -4.05 -2.04 6.91
C THR A 242 -4.60 -2.37 8.30
N THR A 243 -4.33 -3.57 8.79
CA THR A 243 -4.66 -3.95 10.17
C THR A 243 -3.40 -4.13 11.00
N THR A 244 -3.44 -3.72 12.27
CA THR A 244 -2.31 -3.84 13.19
C THR A 244 -2.78 -4.13 14.61
N PRO A 245 -2.09 -5.01 15.36
CA PRO A 245 -2.34 -5.20 16.79
C PRO A 245 -1.68 -4.12 17.66
N THR A 246 -0.78 -3.31 17.09
CA THR A 246 -0.07 -2.26 17.81
C THR A 246 -0.87 -0.97 17.76
N ALA A 247 -1.06 -0.33 18.91
CA ALA A 247 -1.76 0.94 18.98
C ALA A 247 -1.06 2.02 18.14
N PRO A 248 -1.83 2.93 17.50
CA PRO A 248 -1.24 4.05 16.79
C PRO A 248 -0.39 4.92 17.75
N PRO A 249 0.57 5.71 17.26
CA PRO A 249 1.46 6.53 18.08
C PRO A 249 0.74 7.48 19.07
N ALA A 250 -0.50 7.87 18.75
CA ALA A 250 -1.37 8.67 19.60
C ALA A 250 -1.85 7.93 20.88
N GLY A 251 -1.60 6.63 20.99
CA GLY A 251 -1.82 5.82 22.19
C GLY A 251 -3.03 4.89 22.13
N THR A 252 -3.10 4.00 23.10
CA THR A 252 -4.25 3.12 23.34
C THR A 252 -5.44 3.92 23.88
N GLY A 253 -6.66 3.60 23.41
CA GLY A 253 -7.87 4.14 24.01
C GLY A 253 -8.23 3.48 25.35
N GLN A 254 -9.26 4.01 26.03
CA GLN A 254 -9.91 3.40 27.20
C GLN A 254 -11.03 2.43 26.76
N PHE A 255 -10.69 1.50 25.87
CA PHE A 255 -11.58 0.45 25.38
C PHE A 255 -10.82 -0.86 25.19
N GLN A 256 -11.54 -1.97 25.28
CA GLN A 256 -11.06 -3.28 24.89
C GLN A 256 -11.33 -3.48 23.39
N LEU A 257 -10.28 -3.79 22.64
CA LEU A 257 -10.37 -4.08 21.21
C LEU A 257 -11.11 -5.39 20.96
N SER A 258 -11.97 -5.39 19.95
CA SER A 258 -12.56 -6.62 19.41
C SER A 258 -11.54 -7.30 18.49
N GLY A 259 -11.16 -8.54 18.80
CA GLY A 259 -10.16 -9.28 18.01
C GLY A 259 -8.74 -8.70 18.03
N GLY A 260 -8.48 -7.67 18.85
CA GLY A 260 -7.15 -7.10 19.05
C GLY A 260 -6.58 -6.31 17.87
N LEU A 261 -7.41 -5.77 16.97
CA LEU A 261 -6.94 -5.06 15.77
C LEU A 261 -7.38 -3.59 15.70
N TYR A 262 -6.45 -2.73 15.31
CA TYR A 262 -6.71 -1.40 14.76
C TYR A 262 -6.76 -1.47 13.23
N PHE A 263 -7.58 -0.61 12.64
CA PHE A 263 -7.81 -0.52 11.20
C PHE A 263 -7.36 0.85 10.70
N ASP A 264 -6.45 0.88 9.75
CA ASP A 264 -5.97 2.09 9.10
C ASP A 264 -6.45 2.11 7.65
N PHE A 265 -7.28 3.08 7.33
CA PHE A 265 -7.87 3.24 6.00
C PHE A 265 -7.09 4.33 5.25
N ASN A 266 -6.65 4.00 4.05
CA ASN A 266 -6.06 4.98 3.15
C ASN A 266 -6.78 4.94 1.81
N SER A 267 -6.82 6.07 1.10
CA SER A 267 -7.36 6.11 -0.25
C SER A 267 -6.60 7.09 -1.12
N SER A 268 -6.30 6.69 -2.35
CA SER A 268 -5.80 7.59 -3.39
C SER A 268 -6.91 8.30 -4.17
N ALA A 269 -8.18 7.94 -3.91
CA ALA A 269 -9.32 8.61 -4.51
C ALA A 269 -9.50 10.02 -3.92
N GLU A 270 -9.99 10.96 -4.71
CA GLU A 270 -10.47 12.24 -4.17
C GLU A 270 -11.94 12.10 -3.84
N PHE A 271 -12.30 12.29 -2.56
CA PHE A 271 -13.65 12.07 -2.05
C PHE A 271 -14.06 13.14 -1.04
N SER A 272 -15.37 13.22 -0.78
CA SER A 272 -15.91 14.00 0.32
C SER A 272 -16.78 13.14 1.22
N CYS A 273 -16.52 13.23 2.53
CA CYS A 273 -17.36 12.63 3.55
C CYS A 273 -18.60 13.52 3.85
N PRO A 274 -19.66 13.01 4.50
CA PRO A 274 -19.68 11.90 5.45
C PRO A 274 -19.35 10.55 4.81
N CYS A 275 -18.52 9.75 5.47
CA CYS A 275 -18.19 8.40 5.06
C CYS A 275 -18.75 7.41 6.09
N THR A 276 -19.39 6.34 5.63
CA THR A 276 -19.96 5.31 6.51
C THR A 276 -19.01 4.13 6.58
N VAL A 277 -18.40 3.88 7.73
CA VAL A 277 -17.44 2.79 7.94
C VAL A 277 -18.11 1.68 8.73
N THR A 278 -17.97 0.44 8.24
CA THR A 278 -18.49 -0.76 8.90
C THR A 278 -17.34 -1.70 9.22
N LEU A 279 -17.23 -2.08 10.50
CA LEU A 279 -16.21 -3.02 10.99
C LEU A 279 -16.85 -4.28 11.56
N PRO A 280 -16.21 -5.45 11.41
CA PRO A 280 -16.61 -6.66 12.14
C PRO A 280 -16.29 -6.52 13.64
N TYR A 281 -17.01 -7.27 14.47
CA TYR A 281 -16.67 -7.46 15.88
C TYR A 281 -16.93 -8.91 16.30
N ASP A 282 -16.23 -9.37 17.34
CA ASP A 282 -16.52 -10.64 18.01
C ASP A 282 -17.61 -10.43 19.08
N PRO A 283 -18.82 -11.01 18.92
CA PRO A 283 -19.91 -10.82 19.88
C PRO A 283 -19.69 -11.51 21.24
N ILE A 284 -18.74 -12.44 21.34
CA ILE A 284 -18.37 -13.09 22.61
C ILE A 284 -17.44 -12.18 23.40
N GLU A 285 -16.42 -11.62 22.75
CA GLU A 285 -15.45 -10.72 23.40
C GLU A 285 -15.97 -9.29 23.56
N THR A 286 -16.92 -8.87 22.72
CA THR A 286 -17.40 -7.49 22.64
C THR A 286 -18.94 -7.47 22.57
N PRO A 287 -19.65 -7.84 23.65
CA PRO A 287 -21.12 -7.88 23.66
C PRO A 287 -21.77 -6.50 23.45
N ASN A 288 -21.07 -5.40 23.75
CA ASN A 288 -21.56 -4.04 23.55
C ASN A 288 -20.64 -3.25 22.60
N PRO A 289 -20.58 -3.63 21.31
CA PRO A 289 -19.60 -3.08 20.40
C PRO A 289 -19.85 -1.60 20.09
N ARG A 290 -18.75 -0.90 19.96
CA ARG A 290 -18.62 0.48 19.51
C ARG A 290 -17.55 0.55 18.43
N ILE A 291 -17.68 1.56 17.57
CA ILE A 291 -16.64 1.93 16.62
C ILE A 291 -16.04 3.26 17.05
N TYR A 292 -14.73 3.24 17.21
CA TYR A 292 -13.94 4.40 17.59
C TYR A 292 -13.16 4.90 16.36
N HIS A 293 -13.16 6.21 16.17
CA HIS A 293 -12.40 6.92 15.15
C HIS A 293 -11.39 7.85 15.83
N MET A 294 -10.12 7.80 15.42
CA MET A 294 -9.08 8.64 16.00
C MET A 294 -9.05 10.03 15.35
N GLU A 295 -9.34 11.07 16.13
CA GLU A 295 -9.24 12.48 15.73
C GLU A 295 -8.44 13.25 16.79
N ASP A 296 -7.41 13.99 16.39
CA ASP A 296 -6.57 14.80 17.29
C ASP A 296 -6.06 14.06 18.53
N SER A 297 -5.61 12.81 18.35
CA SER A 297 -5.19 11.89 19.41
C SER A 297 -6.29 11.51 20.41
N VAL A 298 -7.56 11.64 20.03
CA VAL A 298 -8.73 11.22 20.79
C VAL A 298 -9.52 10.18 20.00
N TRP A 299 -9.81 9.05 20.63
CA TRP A 299 -10.73 8.04 20.14
C TRP A 299 -12.18 8.48 20.35
N LEU A 300 -12.81 8.95 19.28
CA LEU A 300 -14.21 9.35 19.26
C LEU A 300 -15.12 8.15 19.02
N ASP A 301 -16.13 7.97 19.87
CA ASP A 301 -17.20 7.00 19.61
C ASP A 301 -18.13 7.58 18.54
N VAL A 302 -18.04 6.98 17.35
CA VAL A 302 -18.78 7.37 16.15
C VAL A 302 -19.88 6.35 15.80
N THR A 303 -20.23 5.47 16.74
CA THR A 303 -21.22 4.41 16.54
C THR A 303 -22.58 5.00 16.16
N THR A 304 -23.10 4.57 15.01
CA THR A 304 -24.45 4.91 14.54
C THR A 304 -25.38 3.71 14.59
N SER A 305 -24.88 2.50 14.36
CA SER A 305 -25.67 1.27 14.45
C SER A 305 -24.81 0.05 14.79
N VAL A 306 -25.47 -0.96 15.34
CA VAL A 306 -24.89 -2.29 15.61
C VAL A 306 -25.81 -3.32 14.96
N ASN A 307 -25.25 -4.15 14.08
CA ASN A 307 -25.95 -5.26 13.46
C ASN A 307 -25.49 -6.57 14.13
N THR A 308 -26.30 -7.04 15.08
CA THR A 308 -26.04 -8.26 15.86
C THR A 308 -26.30 -9.56 15.10
N LEU A 309 -26.93 -9.49 13.93
CA LEU A 309 -27.12 -10.67 13.08
C LEU A 309 -25.84 -10.97 12.27
N ASN A 310 -25.21 -9.92 11.75
CA ASN A 310 -24.01 -10.02 10.92
C ASN A 310 -22.72 -9.70 11.69
N ASN A 311 -22.80 -9.43 13.00
CA ASN A 311 -21.70 -9.06 13.88
C ASN A 311 -20.85 -7.90 13.32
N THR A 312 -21.52 -6.81 12.94
CA THR A 312 -20.88 -5.59 12.46
C THR A 312 -21.31 -4.35 13.25
N VAL A 313 -20.38 -3.39 13.37
CA VAL A 313 -20.60 -2.08 13.98
C VAL A 313 -20.36 -0.99 12.93
N THR A 314 -21.27 -0.04 12.82
CA THR A 314 -21.22 1.03 11.81
C THR A 314 -21.04 2.38 12.46
N GLY A 315 -20.24 3.25 11.83
CA GLY A 315 -20.06 4.64 12.23
C GLY A 315 -19.98 5.58 11.03
N VAL A 316 -20.27 6.85 11.27
CA VAL A 316 -20.18 7.91 10.25
C VAL A 316 -19.09 8.90 10.64
N VAL A 317 -18.17 9.17 9.72
CA VAL A 317 -16.98 10.00 9.94
C VAL A 317 -16.80 11.07 8.87
N SER A 318 -15.97 12.07 9.18
CA SER A 318 -15.67 13.19 8.27
C SER A 318 -14.34 13.05 7.53
N SER A 319 -13.50 12.08 7.93
CA SER A 319 -12.19 11.79 7.34
C SER A 319 -11.81 10.33 7.61
N PHE A 320 -10.74 9.86 6.98
CA PHE A 320 -10.08 8.61 7.34
C PHE A 320 -8.94 8.87 8.34
N SER A 321 -8.73 7.88 9.21
CA SER A 321 -7.72 7.81 10.25
C SER A 321 -7.65 6.36 10.74
N PHE A 322 -7.11 6.16 11.93
CA PHE A 322 -7.25 4.90 12.65
C PHE A 322 -8.68 4.71 13.16
N PHE A 323 -9.17 3.48 13.02
CA PHE A 323 -10.42 3.00 13.56
C PHE A 323 -10.20 1.77 14.45
N ALA A 324 -11.14 1.55 15.37
CA ALA A 324 -11.17 0.37 16.22
C ALA A 324 -12.62 -0.05 16.48
N ALA A 325 -12.91 -1.34 16.32
CA ALA A 325 -14.08 -1.94 16.92
C ALA A 325 -13.73 -2.40 18.34
N GLY A 326 -14.59 -2.14 19.32
CA GLY A 326 -14.32 -2.52 20.70
C GLY A 326 -15.42 -2.08 21.66
N GLU A 327 -15.23 -2.34 22.94
CA GLU A 327 -16.15 -1.88 23.99
C GLU A 327 -15.40 -1.07 25.06
N PRO A 328 -16.05 -0.08 25.71
CA PRO A 328 -15.39 0.69 26.76
C PRO A 328 -14.83 -0.22 27.85
N SER A 329 -13.60 0.04 28.31
CA SER A 329 -12.98 -0.72 29.40
C SER A 329 -13.49 -0.30 30.78
N PHE A 330 -14.66 0.35 30.81
CA PHE A 330 -15.29 0.94 31.98
C PHE A 330 -16.81 0.92 31.82
N GLY A 331 -17.53 0.70 32.92
CA GLY A 331 -18.96 0.96 32.99
C GLY A 331 -19.23 2.45 33.11
N LEU A 332 -20.29 2.96 32.45
CA LEU A 332 -20.78 4.32 32.63
C LEU A 332 -22.28 4.28 32.96
N GLU A 333 -22.66 4.88 34.08
CA GLU A 333 -24.06 5.02 34.48
C GLU A 333 -24.37 6.47 34.88
N PHE A 334 -25.37 7.09 34.27
CA PHE A 334 -25.88 8.38 34.74
C PHE A 334 -26.81 8.17 35.92
N ILE A 335 -26.64 9.00 36.95
CA ILE A 335 -27.48 9.02 38.14
C ILE A 335 -28.27 10.33 38.22
N ALA A 336 -29.14 10.45 39.23
CA ALA A 336 -29.94 11.64 39.41
C ALA A 336 -29.06 12.91 39.47
N PRO A 337 -29.47 14.02 38.81
CA PRO A 337 -30.79 14.24 38.21
C PRO A 337 -30.99 13.73 36.78
N VAL A 338 -29.93 13.34 36.05
CA VAL A 338 -30.03 12.95 34.63
C VAL A 338 -30.93 11.73 34.44
N SER A 339 -30.74 10.66 35.22
CA SER A 339 -31.60 9.46 35.12
C SER A 339 -33.09 9.78 35.37
N ALA A 340 -33.37 10.59 36.40
CA ALA A 340 -34.73 11.01 36.72
C ALA A 340 -35.38 11.93 35.66
N LEU A 341 -34.59 12.66 34.88
CA LEU A 341 -35.08 13.45 33.75
C LEU A 341 -35.36 12.55 32.53
N LEU A 342 -34.50 11.57 32.25
CA LEU A 342 -34.71 10.59 31.18
C LEU A 342 -35.99 9.76 31.38
N GLU A 343 -36.32 9.43 32.63
CA GLU A 343 -37.58 8.75 32.97
C GLU A 343 -38.82 9.59 32.67
N LYS A 344 -38.70 10.92 32.71
CA LYS A 344 -39.82 11.84 32.43
C LYS A 344 -39.99 12.10 30.94
N SER A 345 -38.89 12.26 30.22
CA SER A 345 -38.91 12.56 28.78
C SER A 345 -37.61 12.14 28.11
N ASN A 346 -37.72 11.63 26.89
CA ASN A 346 -36.58 11.31 26.03
C ASN A 346 -36.87 11.84 24.61
N PRO A 347 -36.19 12.91 24.14
CA PRO A 347 -35.12 13.64 24.80
C PRO A 347 -35.53 14.34 26.11
N MET A 348 -34.61 14.44 27.08
CA MET A 348 -34.82 15.19 28.31
C MET A 348 -35.14 16.66 27.99
N GLN A 349 -36.19 17.21 28.59
CA GLN A 349 -36.50 18.63 28.44
C GLN A 349 -35.84 19.40 29.58
N VAL A 350 -34.99 20.39 29.25
CA VAL A 350 -34.21 21.15 30.24
C VAL A 350 -34.32 22.64 29.94
N GLU A 351 -34.66 23.45 30.94
CA GLU A 351 -34.83 24.89 30.75
C GLU A 351 -33.51 25.56 30.34
N ASN A 352 -33.56 26.39 29.30
CA ASN A 352 -32.38 27.06 28.74
C ASN A 352 -31.61 27.93 29.75
N GLU A 353 -32.30 28.49 30.73
CA GLU A 353 -31.71 29.36 31.75
C GLU A 353 -31.18 28.59 32.98
N SER A 354 -31.24 27.25 32.95
CA SER A 354 -30.87 26.40 34.08
C SER A 354 -29.45 25.85 33.98
N THR A 355 -28.93 25.41 35.12
CA THR A 355 -27.74 24.56 35.18
C THR A 355 -28.19 23.11 35.30
N LEU A 356 -27.78 22.26 34.36
CA LEU A 356 -27.98 20.81 34.41
C LEU A 356 -26.81 20.16 35.16
N PRO A 357 -27.02 19.60 36.37
CA PRO A 357 -26.01 18.80 37.05
C PRO A 357 -25.94 17.43 36.37
N VAL A 358 -24.84 17.15 35.70
CA VAL A 358 -24.57 15.84 35.09
C VAL A 358 -23.77 15.01 36.09
N ASN A 359 -24.48 14.13 36.78
CA ASN A 359 -23.90 13.17 37.73
C ASN A 359 -23.83 11.79 37.09
N PHE A 360 -22.69 11.13 37.19
CA PHE A 360 -22.48 9.79 36.63
C PHE A 360 -21.40 9.01 37.38
N VAL A 361 -21.44 7.70 37.26
CA VAL A 361 -20.47 6.77 37.84
C VAL A 361 -19.67 6.17 36.71
N ILE A 362 -18.34 6.09 36.88
CA ILE A 362 -17.46 5.29 36.04
C ILE A 362 -16.94 4.14 36.90
N ASN A 363 -17.16 2.90 36.44
CA ASN A 363 -16.74 1.69 37.15
C ASN A 363 -15.74 0.87 36.33
N ASP A 364 -14.88 0.11 37.01
CA ASP A 364 -14.07 -0.92 36.38
C ASP A 364 -14.89 -2.20 36.10
N ALA A 365 -14.25 -3.21 35.51
CA ALA A 365 -14.89 -4.51 35.23
C ALA A 365 -15.37 -5.27 36.48
N SER A 366 -14.99 -4.83 37.68
CA SER A 366 -15.43 -5.38 38.97
C SER A 366 -16.43 -4.46 39.69
N ASP A 367 -17.05 -3.53 38.97
CA ASP A 367 -18.00 -2.53 39.49
C ASP A 367 -17.44 -1.59 40.57
N ASN A 368 -16.11 -1.42 40.64
CA ASN A 368 -15.50 -0.45 41.54
C ASN A 368 -15.42 0.93 40.89
N PHE A 369 -15.76 1.97 41.66
CA PHE A 369 -15.63 3.36 41.22
C PHE A 369 -14.18 3.70 40.84
N ILE A 370 -13.99 4.20 39.62
CA ILE A 370 -12.70 4.67 39.12
C ILE A 370 -12.63 6.19 39.32
N SER A 371 -11.67 6.64 40.14
CA SER A 371 -11.36 8.08 40.31
C SER A 371 -10.22 8.50 39.39
N ARG A 372 -10.45 9.53 38.56
CA ARG A 372 -9.53 10.08 37.57
C ARG A 372 -9.71 11.58 37.44
N ASN A 373 -8.67 12.26 36.96
CA ASN A 373 -8.66 13.71 36.76
C ASN A 373 -8.90 14.13 35.30
N ASP A 374 -8.91 13.17 34.38
CA ASP A 374 -9.02 13.35 32.92
C ASP A 374 -10.42 12.96 32.40
N VAL A 375 -11.46 13.27 33.19
CA VAL A 375 -12.86 12.99 32.85
C VAL A 375 -13.58 14.29 32.52
N SER A 376 -14.33 14.30 31.41
CA SER A 376 -15.15 15.44 31.02
C SER A 376 -16.47 15.02 30.38
N VAL A 377 -17.45 15.91 30.45
CA VAL A 377 -18.73 15.78 29.74
C VAL A 377 -18.71 16.69 28.52
N GLN A 378 -19.05 16.13 27.38
CA GLN A 378 -19.19 16.80 26.10
C GLN A 378 -20.67 16.95 25.75
N VAL A 379 -21.04 18.12 25.24
CA VAL A 379 -22.33 18.39 24.61
C VAL A 379 -22.13 18.38 23.11
N VAL A 380 -22.83 17.49 22.41
CA VAL A 380 -22.68 17.31 20.96
C VAL A 380 -24.04 17.52 20.29
N ASN A 381 -24.08 18.24 19.18
CA ASN A 381 -25.30 18.37 18.39
C ASN A 381 -25.68 16.99 17.82
N ASN A 382 -26.91 16.54 18.04
CA ASN A 382 -27.32 15.19 17.64
C ASN A 382 -27.42 15.01 16.11
N SER A 383 -27.74 16.07 15.38
CA SER A 383 -27.91 16.02 13.92
C SER A 383 -26.58 16.17 13.18
N THR A 384 -25.71 17.08 13.62
CA THR A 384 -24.45 17.37 12.92
C THR A 384 -23.24 16.65 13.50
N ASN A 385 -23.38 15.99 14.66
CA ASN A 385 -22.28 15.41 15.44
C ASN A 385 -21.16 16.41 15.83
N VAL A 386 -21.42 17.71 15.72
CA VAL A 386 -20.46 18.77 16.09
C VAL A 386 -20.40 18.93 17.60
N LEU A 387 -19.18 18.94 18.16
CA LEU A 387 -18.92 19.27 19.56
C LEU A 387 -19.28 20.74 19.82
N VAL A 388 -20.15 20.97 20.79
CA VAL A 388 -20.59 22.31 21.20
C VAL A 388 -19.83 22.80 22.42
N SER A 389 -19.63 21.93 23.41
CA SER A 389 -18.90 22.28 24.63
C SER A 389 -18.34 21.05 25.32
N GLN A 390 -17.27 21.25 26.10
CA GLN A 390 -16.65 20.24 26.94
C GLN A 390 -16.35 20.83 28.32
N ILE A 391 -16.80 20.15 29.37
CA ILE A 391 -16.66 20.60 30.75
C ILE A 391 -16.02 19.48 31.58
N SER A 392 -14.97 19.80 32.32
CA SER A 392 -14.31 18.85 33.24
C SER A 392 -15.28 18.38 34.31
N ALA A 393 -15.31 17.07 34.53
CA ALA A 393 -16.11 16.46 35.58
C ALA A 393 -15.27 16.32 36.85
N GLN A 394 -15.81 16.78 37.97
CA GLN A 394 -15.13 16.70 39.26
C GLN A 394 -15.40 15.34 39.92
N PRO A 395 -14.36 14.57 40.29
CA PRO A 395 -14.55 13.35 41.05
C PRO A 395 -15.02 13.67 42.47
N LEU A 396 -16.12 13.05 42.87
CA LEU A 396 -16.62 13.02 44.24
C LEU A 396 -16.42 11.61 44.80
N LYS A 397 -16.82 11.38 46.06
CA LYS A 397 -16.50 10.13 46.79
C LYS A 397 -16.93 8.83 46.07
N LYS A 398 -17.97 8.87 45.25
CA LYS A 398 -18.53 7.69 44.54
C LYS A 398 -19.11 7.99 43.15
N HIS A 399 -18.94 9.20 42.63
CA HIS A 399 -19.47 9.61 41.34
C HIS A 399 -18.73 10.85 40.84
N TYR A 400 -18.91 11.20 39.57
CA TYR A 400 -18.47 12.44 38.97
C TYR A 400 -19.62 13.43 38.91
N LYS A 401 -19.29 14.72 38.99
CA LYS A 401 -20.22 15.82 38.77
C LYS A 401 -19.66 16.83 37.79
N ALA A 402 -20.42 17.14 36.75
CA ALA A 402 -20.20 18.29 35.87
C ALA A 402 -21.44 19.19 35.89
N ASN A 403 -21.27 20.50 35.96
CA ASN A 403 -22.39 21.44 35.89
C ASN A 403 -22.41 22.06 34.49
N LEU A 404 -23.43 21.73 33.69
CA LEU A 404 -23.63 22.34 32.38
C LEU A 404 -24.53 23.56 32.54
N ASN A 405 -23.98 24.77 32.44
CA ASN A 405 -24.78 26.00 32.45
C ASN A 405 -25.35 26.25 31.04
N LEU A 406 -26.63 25.90 30.82
CA LEU A 406 -27.23 25.95 29.49
C LEU A 406 -27.35 27.37 28.94
N LYS A 407 -27.48 28.36 29.83
CA LYS A 407 -27.50 29.78 29.47
C LYS A 407 -26.20 30.20 28.80
N ASP A 408 -25.08 29.80 29.38
CA ASP A 408 -23.75 30.15 28.88
C ASP A 408 -23.42 29.41 27.58
N LEU A 409 -24.01 28.23 27.36
CA LEU A 409 -23.84 27.46 26.13
C LEU A 409 -24.58 28.09 24.93
N ASN A 410 -25.62 28.90 25.18
CA ASN A 410 -26.42 29.57 24.15
C ASN A 410 -26.83 28.61 23.01
N LEU A 411 -27.38 27.46 23.40
CA LEU A 411 -27.73 26.38 22.47
C LEU A 411 -28.88 26.82 21.55
N ALA A 412 -28.70 26.63 20.24
CA ALA A 412 -29.79 26.78 19.30
C ALA A 412 -30.88 25.72 19.55
N ASN A 413 -32.11 25.97 19.09
CA ASN A 413 -33.18 24.98 19.15
C ASN A 413 -32.75 23.70 18.41
N GLY A 414 -32.81 22.57 19.10
CA GLY A 414 -32.44 21.27 18.56
C GLY A 414 -32.21 20.23 19.65
N THR A 415 -31.86 19.02 19.23
CA THR A 415 -31.53 17.92 20.14
C THR A 415 -30.02 17.80 20.27
N TYR A 416 -29.56 17.63 21.50
CA TYR A 416 -28.16 17.44 21.85
C TYR A 416 -27.99 16.12 22.56
N LYS A 417 -26.78 15.55 22.48
CA LYS A 417 -26.41 14.32 23.18
C LYS A 417 -25.29 14.59 24.18
N LEU A 418 -25.36 13.92 25.32
CA LEU A 418 -24.28 13.87 26.30
C LEU A 418 -23.31 12.77 25.92
N ARG A 419 -22.02 13.11 25.85
CA ARG A 419 -20.91 12.20 25.60
C ARG A 419 -19.92 12.35 26.76
N VAL A 420 -19.38 11.26 27.27
CA VAL A 420 -18.38 11.30 28.36
C VAL A 420 -17.02 10.98 27.77
N LYS A 421 -16.02 11.83 28.02
CA LYS A 421 -14.63 11.57 27.66
C LYS A 421 -13.86 11.14 28.90
N VAL A 422 -13.18 10.00 28.81
CA VAL A 422 -12.30 9.43 29.84
C VAL A 422 -10.91 9.28 29.22
N GLY A 423 -9.94 10.06 29.70
CA GLY A 423 -8.62 10.14 29.08
C GLY A 423 -8.70 10.59 27.62
N ASN A 424 -8.27 9.73 26.70
CA ASN A 424 -8.30 9.96 25.26
C ASN A 424 -9.47 9.25 24.56
N THR A 425 -10.46 8.72 25.27
CA THR A 425 -11.60 8.02 24.65
C THR A 425 -12.91 8.66 25.04
N THR A 426 -13.78 8.84 24.06
CA THR A 426 -15.16 9.23 24.32
C THR A 426 -16.08 8.01 24.27
N TYR A 427 -17.12 8.04 25.09
CA TYR A 427 -18.22 7.10 25.05
C TYR A 427 -19.52 7.90 24.88
N THR A 428 -20.33 7.54 23.89
CA THR A 428 -21.57 8.24 23.56
C THR A 428 -22.78 7.39 23.93
N PRO A 429 -23.23 7.46 25.19
CA PRO A 429 -24.47 6.82 25.60
C PRO A 429 -25.68 7.49 24.92
N VAL A 430 -26.82 6.79 24.88
CA VAL A 430 -28.08 7.30 24.31
C VAL A 430 -28.77 8.24 25.32
N VAL A 431 -28.11 9.36 25.66
CA VAL A 431 -28.66 10.38 26.56
C VAL A 431 -28.83 11.67 25.77
N LEU A 432 -30.08 11.91 25.38
CA LEU A 432 -30.48 13.07 24.59
C LEU A 432 -31.16 14.11 25.47
N PHE A 433 -30.93 15.38 25.17
CA PHE A 433 -31.66 16.49 25.78
C PHE A 433 -31.99 17.57 24.77
N GLN A 434 -33.04 18.33 25.07
CA GLN A 434 -33.51 19.45 24.31
C GLN A 434 -33.69 20.65 25.25
N PRO A 435 -33.04 21.79 24.96
CA PRO A 435 -33.31 23.03 25.66
C PRO A 435 -34.72 23.54 25.36
N ILE A 436 -35.44 23.98 26.40
CA ILE A 436 -36.79 24.59 26.30
C ILE A 436 -36.86 25.97 26.91
#